data_AF-A0A259CVP2-F1
#
_entry.id   AF-A0A259CVP2-F1
#
_cell.length_a   1.000
_cell.length_b   1.000
_cell.length_c   1.000
_cell.angle_alpha   90.00
_cell.angle_beta   90.00
_cell.angle_gamma   90.00
#
_symmetry.space_group_name_H-M   'P 1'
#
loop_
_entity.id
_entity.type
_entity.pdbx_description
1 polymer ?
#
loop_
_entity_poly.entity_id
_entity_poly.type
_entity_poly.pdbx_seq_one_letter_code
_entity_poly.pdbx_strand_id
1 'polypeptide(L)'
;MEKIKDALEKARGKTEVNPVTKASTYQPAGPTPENVLEQANETNINAISYTNTKTLELNSQHLEKNRIVAYNKSESATWIFDKLRTQVLQKMHENNWKTLAILSPTPASGKSFVAINLAISIANQPQKTAMLVDFDLRKPRVAKYLGLDCEKSLNDYLEGRAELHEVLVNPGLPRLVILPTMKPVSHPAEVLSSARVNALIQEISTRYESRIVIYDLPPILNADDALIMLKKVDCALLVVGNGMVKETEIEEAMHHIPKDKLLGVVLNKAEVSVEDYYY
;
A
#
# COMPACT_ATOMS: atom_id res chain seq x y z
N MET A 1 -46.10 14.01 6.96
CA MET A 1 -45.61 13.79 8.33
C MET A 1 -46.40 12.66 8.98
N GLU A 2 -46.05 11.41 8.67
CA GLU A 2 -46.84 10.25 9.16
C GLU A 2 -46.02 8.94 9.07
N LYS A 3 -44.75 8.99 9.49
CA LYS A 3 -43.89 7.80 9.63
C LYS A 3 -43.01 7.83 10.90
N ILE A 4 -43.40 8.62 11.90
CA ILE A 4 -42.65 8.78 13.17
C ILE A 4 -43.46 8.26 14.38
N LYS A 5 -44.72 7.84 14.19
CA LYS A 5 -45.58 7.34 15.28
C LYS A 5 -45.48 5.84 15.58
N ASP A 6 -44.93 5.03 14.68
CA ASP A 6 -44.86 3.56 14.86
C ASP A 6 -43.61 3.04 15.59
N ALA A 7 -42.71 3.94 16.03
CA ALA A 7 -41.50 3.57 16.75
C ALA A 7 -41.61 3.68 18.29
N LEU A 8 -42.76 4.11 18.83
CA LEU A 8 -42.91 4.45 20.26
C LEU A 8 -43.88 3.53 21.05
N GLU A 9 -44.57 2.58 20.41
CA GLU A 9 -45.50 1.67 21.12
C GLU A 9 -44.95 0.29 21.47
N LYS A 10 -43.69 -0.04 21.13
CA LYS A 10 -43.08 -1.34 21.46
C LYS A 10 -42.29 -1.39 22.78
N ALA A 11 -42.37 -0.34 23.59
CA ALA A 11 -41.61 -0.17 24.84
C ALA A 11 -42.44 -0.29 26.13
N ARG A 12 -43.60 -0.93 26.12
CA ARG A 12 -44.42 -1.12 27.34
C ARG A 12 -45.05 -2.50 27.41
N GLY A 13 -44.50 -3.38 28.25
CA GLY A 13 -45.18 -4.63 28.58
C GLY A 13 -44.40 -5.57 29.49
N LYS A 14 -44.69 -5.47 30.79
CA LYS A 14 -44.68 -6.52 31.84
C LYS A 14 -43.39 -6.73 32.64
N THR A 15 -43.36 -6.02 33.76
CA THR A 15 -42.72 -6.37 35.02
C THR A 15 -43.66 -7.29 35.82
N GLU A 16 -43.18 -8.43 36.31
CA GLU A 16 -43.74 -9.12 37.47
C GLU A 16 -42.61 -9.53 38.43
N VAL A 17 -42.83 -9.23 39.71
CA VAL A 17 -41.95 -9.43 40.86
C VAL A 17 -42.72 -10.28 41.86
N ASN A 18 -42.09 -11.28 42.50
CA ASN A 18 -42.22 -11.52 43.94
C ASN A 18 -41.27 -12.61 44.47
N PRO A 19 -40.98 -12.61 45.79
CA PRO A 19 -39.63 -12.84 46.34
C PRO A 19 -39.57 -14.08 47.26
N VAL A 20 -38.39 -14.38 47.82
CA VAL A 20 -38.14 -14.55 49.28
C VAL A 20 -36.67 -14.94 49.54
N THR A 21 -36.23 -14.42 50.68
CA THR A 21 -34.93 -14.26 51.34
C THR A 21 -34.20 -15.54 51.81
N LYS A 22 -32.86 -15.52 51.88
CA LYS A 22 -32.08 -15.34 53.13
C LYS A 22 -30.56 -15.39 52.90
N ALA A 23 -29.85 -14.69 53.79
CA ALA A 23 -28.47 -14.25 53.73
C ALA A 23 -27.43 -15.29 54.17
N SER A 24 -26.18 -15.13 53.69
CA SER A 24 -24.97 -15.42 54.48
C SER A 24 -23.73 -14.67 53.95
N THR A 25 -23.27 -13.70 54.74
CA THR A 25 -21.88 -13.38 55.14
C THR A 25 -20.69 -13.52 54.16
N TYR A 26 -20.19 -12.34 53.76
CA TYR A 26 -18.80 -11.85 53.56
C TYR A 26 -17.58 -12.80 53.31
N GLN A 27 -16.84 -12.39 52.26
CA GLN A 27 -15.52 -12.71 51.67
C GLN A 27 -14.29 -12.52 52.62
N PRO A 28 -13.01 -12.89 52.26
CA PRO A 28 -12.43 -12.87 50.89
C PRO A 28 -11.35 -13.92 50.51
N ALA A 29 -11.20 -14.21 49.21
CA ALA A 29 -9.91 -14.55 48.61
C ALA A 29 -9.93 -14.45 47.06
N GLY A 30 -9.10 -13.56 46.52
CA GLY A 30 -8.53 -13.62 45.16
C GLY A 30 -9.26 -12.84 44.06
N PRO A 31 -8.58 -11.95 43.32
CA PRO A 31 -9.20 -11.26 42.19
C PRO A 31 -9.36 -12.22 41.00
N THR A 32 -10.60 -12.60 40.71
CA THR A 32 -11.02 -13.13 39.40
C THR A 32 -11.11 -12.00 38.37
N PRO A 33 -10.77 -12.26 37.10
CA PRO A 33 -10.69 -11.22 36.07
C PRO A 33 -12.09 -10.86 35.55
N GLU A 34 -12.68 -9.79 36.08
CA GLU A 34 -13.85 -9.12 35.52
C GLU A 34 -13.46 -7.71 35.05
N ASN A 35 -13.36 -7.54 33.72
CA ASN A 35 -13.68 -6.34 32.93
C ASN A 35 -12.90 -6.34 31.60
N VAL A 36 -13.27 -7.22 30.66
CA VAL A 36 -12.84 -7.12 29.25
C VAL A 36 -14.05 -7.31 28.34
N LEU A 37 -15.10 -6.52 28.51
CA LEU A 37 -16.15 -6.36 27.51
C LEU A 37 -16.76 -4.97 27.65
N GLU A 38 -16.01 -3.94 27.22
CA GLU A 38 -16.55 -2.67 26.70
C GLU A 38 -15.37 -1.75 26.33
N GLN A 39 -14.89 -1.92 25.09
CA GLN A 39 -14.22 -0.88 24.28
C GLN A 39 -13.91 -1.47 22.88
N ALA A 40 -14.97 -1.90 22.19
CA ALA A 40 -14.92 -2.06 20.75
C ALA A 40 -15.45 -0.76 20.14
N ASN A 41 -14.53 0.16 19.77
CA ASN A 41 -14.67 1.17 18.71
C ASN A 41 -13.62 2.28 18.90
N GLU A 42 -12.44 2.07 18.31
CA GLU A 42 -11.57 3.09 17.69
C GLU A 42 -10.23 2.41 17.37
N THR A 43 -10.02 2.05 16.10
CA THR A 43 -8.76 1.43 15.64
C THR A 43 -7.66 2.48 15.71
N ASN A 44 -6.89 2.49 16.80
CA ASN A 44 -5.82 3.45 17.05
C ASN A 44 -4.60 3.12 16.17
N ILE A 45 -4.62 3.56 14.90
CA ILE A 45 -3.52 3.39 13.92
C ILE A 45 -2.22 4.09 14.37
N ASN A 46 -2.25 4.91 15.42
CA ASN A 46 -1.07 5.60 15.95
C ASN A 46 -0.09 4.68 16.71
N ALA A 47 -0.48 3.45 17.01
CA ALA A 47 0.37 2.46 17.70
C ALA A 47 0.81 1.32 16.78
N ILE A 48 1.29 1.63 15.55
CA ILE A 48 1.98 0.60 14.75
C ILE A 48 3.28 0.25 15.47
N SER A 49 3.24 -0.82 16.25
CA SER A 49 4.44 -1.44 16.80
C SER A 49 5.14 -2.20 15.67
N TYR A 50 6.24 -1.65 15.18
CA TYR A 50 7.16 -2.36 14.28
C TYR A 50 7.90 -3.39 15.11
N THR A 51 7.24 -4.49 15.47
CA THR A 51 7.81 -5.46 16.41
C THR A 51 9.06 -6.15 15.87
N ASN A 52 9.28 -6.18 14.54
CA ASN A 52 10.45 -6.82 13.91
C ASN A 52 10.92 -6.17 12.58
N THR A 53 10.40 -4.99 12.19
CA THR A 53 10.78 -4.37 10.89
C THR A 53 12.07 -3.58 11.05
N LYS A 54 13.07 -3.83 10.21
CA LYS A 54 14.33 -3.08 10.22
C LYS A 54 14.07 -1.64 9.80
N THR A 55 14.43 -0.67 10.65
CA THR A 55 14.37 0.75 10.30
C THR A 55 15.72 1.20 9.75
N LEU A 56 15.72 1.84 8.57
CA LEU A 56 16.89 2.45 7.95
C LEU A 56 16.65 3.94 7.77
N GLU A 57 17.60 4.77 8.21
CA GLU A 57 17.56 6.21 7.94
C GLU A 57 18.00 6.48 6.50
N LEU A 58 17.21 7.28 5.77
CA LEU A 58 17.53 7.64 4.40
C LEU A 58 18.42 8.88 4.33
N ASN A 59 19.33 8.89 3.36
CA ASN A 59 20.18 10.05 3.08
C ASN A 59 19.41 11.11 2.27
N SER A 60 19.17 12.29 2.84
CA SER A 60 18.40 13.37 2.21
C SER A 60 18.97 13.83 0.87
N GLN A 61 20.29 14.02 0.75
CA GLN A 61 20.94 14.44 -0.50
C GLN A 61 20.76 13.40 -1.62
N HIS A 62 20.79 12.10 -1.27
CA HIS A 62 20.52 11.02 -2.21
C HIS A 62 19.07 11.05 -2.69
N LEU A 63 18.11 11.30 -1.79
CA LEU A 63 16.70 11.41 -2.12
C LEU A 63 16.43 12.60 -3.05
N GLU A 64 16.99 13.77 -2.75
CA GLU A 64 16.89 14.97 -3.59
C GLU A 64 17.45 14.70 -5.00
N LYS A 65 18.64 14.08 -5.09
CA LYS A 65 19.26 13.71 -6.37
C LYS A 65 18.40 12.74 -7.19
N ASN A 66 17.68 11.84 -6.53
CA ASN A 66 16.75 10.90 -7.18
C ASN A 66 15.32 11.46 -7.28
N ARG A 67 15.11 12.72 -6.91
CA ARG A 67 13.82 13.44 -6.94
C ARG A 67 12.74 12.75 -6.11
N ILE A 68 13.09 12.18 -4.95
CA ILE A 68 12.08 11.65 -4.02
C ILE A 68 11.47 12.81 -3.24
N VAL A 69 10.64 13.58 -3.94
CA VAL A 69 10.06 14.86 -3.49
C VAL A 69 9.04 14.67 -2.37
N ALA A 70 8.33 13.54 -2.35
CA ALA A 70 7.31 13.28 -1.33
C ALA A 70 7.89 13.04 0.08
N TYR A 71 9.21 12.84 0.18
CA TYR A 71 9.90 12.66 1.46
C TYR A 71 9.96 13.96 2.27
N ASN A 72 10.24 15.09 1.63
CA ASN A 72 10.38 16.38 2.30
C ASN A 72 9.27 17.34 1.88
N LYS A 73 8.30 17.58 2.78
CA LYS A 73 7.13 18.43 2.53
C LYS A 73 7.44 19.89 2.17
N SER A 74 8.69 20.33 2.34
CA SER A 74 9.11 21.70 1.97
C SER A 74 9.28 21.90 0.46
N GLU A 75 9.30 20.84 -0.36
CA GLU A 75 9.45 20.98 -1.81
C GLU A 75 8.12 21.27 -2.52
N SER A 76 8.14 22.26 -3.42
CA SER A 76 7.02 22.70 -4.25
C SER A 76 6.46 21.62 -5.19
N ALA A 77 7.11 20.47 -5.33
CA ALA A 77 6.65 19.35 -6.16
C ALA A 77 5.82 18.30 -5.37
N THR A 78 5.75 18.39 -4.03
CA THR A 78 5.05 17.41 -3.19
C THR A 78 3.54 17.32 -3.51
N TRP A 79 2.90 18.46 -3.77
CA TRP A 79 1.46 18.54 -3.98
C TRP A 79 0.98 17.72 -5.19
N ILE A 80 1.83 17.50 -6.21
CA ILE A 80 1.49 16.69 -7.39
C ILE A 80 1.22 15.24 -6.95
N PHE A 81 2.06 14.71 -6.07
CA PHE A 81 1.88 13.37 -5.52
C PHE A 81 0.75 13.31 -4.49
N ASP A 82 0.46 14.40 -3.77
CA ASP A 82 -0.72 14.49 -2.91
C ASP A 82 -2.03 14.48 -3.71
N LYS A 83 -2.06 15.17 -4.87
CA LYS A 83 -3.17 15.13 -5.82
C LYS A 83 -3.33 13.72 -6.40
N LEU A 84 -2.24 13.11 -6.87
CA LEU A 84 -2.25 11.73 -7.39
C LEU A 84 -2.73 10.75 -6.31
N ARG A 85 -2.21 10.83 -5.08
CA ARG A 85 -2.67 10.03 -3.94
C ARG A 85 -4.17 10.16 -3.74
N THR A 86 -4.69 11.38 -3.73
CA THR A 86 -6.11 11.62 -3.47
C THR A 86 -6.98 10.92 -4.53
N GLN A 87 -6.64 11.08 -5.81
CA GLN A 87 -7.34 10.43 -6.91
C GLN A 87 -7.25 8.90 -6.84
N VAL A 88 -6.05 8.37 -6.58
CA VAL A 88 -5.81 6.92 -6.44
C VAL A 88 -6.61 6.35 -5.28
N LEU A 89 -6.50 6.92 -4.08
CA LEU A 89 -7.18 6.40 -2.89
C LEU A 89 -8.71 6.48 -3.01
N GLN A 90 -9.24 7.54 -3.63
CA GLN A 90 -10.67 7.66 -3.88
C GLN A 90 -11.17 6.52 -4.76
N LYS A 91 -10.55 6.32 -5.94
CA LYS A 91 -10.97 5.27 -6.88
C LYS A 91 -10.77 3.87 -6.30
N MET A 92 -9.68 3.65 -5.56
CA MET A 92 -9.47 2.38 -4.85
C MET A 92 -10.54 2.14 -3.77
N HIS A 93 -10.92 3.15 -3.01
CA HIS A 93 -11.97 3.04 -1.99
C HIS A 93 -13.33 2.71 -2.61
N GLU A 94 -13.72 3.40 -3.69
CA GLU A 94 -14.97 3.16 -4.42
C GLU A 94 -15.13 1.72 -4.92
N ASN A 95 -14.01 1.06 -5.23
CA ASN A 95 -13.99 -0.32 -5.75
C ASN A 95 -13.54 -1.36 -4.70
N ASN A 96 -13.34 -0.95 -3.45
CA ASN A 96 -12.78 -1.79 -2.38
C ASN A 96 -11.44 -2.48 -2.75
N TRP A 97 -10.58 -1.76 -3.47
CA TRP A 97 -9.26 -2.22 -3.89
C TRP A 97 -8.18 -1.92 -2.85
N LYS A 98 -7.21 -2.83 -2.72
CA LYS A 98 -6.08 -2.72 -1.78
C LYS A 98 -4.72 -2.84 -2.48
N THR A 99 -4.68 -3.40 -3.68
CA THR A 99 -3.44 -3.67 -4.41
C THR A 99 -3.38 -2.87 -5.72
N LEU A 100 -2.25 -2.21 -5.95
CA LEU A 100 -2.01 -1.35 -7.09
C LEU A 100 -0.72 -1.77 -7.80
N ALA A 101 -0.82 -2.15 -9.07
CA ALA A 101 0.34 -2.28 -9.94
C ALA A 101 0.72 -0.93 -10.55
N ILE A 102 2.02 -0.62 -10.57
CA ILE A 102 2.58 0.51 -11.29
C ILE A 102 3.53 -0.02 -12.36
N LEU A 103 3.22 0.30 -13.61
CA LEU A 103 3.92 -0.22 -14.78
C LEU A 103 3.98 0.87 -15.86
N SER A 104 4.75 0.64 -16.92
CA SER A 104 4.86 1.53 -18.07
C SER A 104 4.79 0.75 -19.38
N PRO A 105 4.50 1.40 -20.52
CA PRO A 105 4.59 0.74 -21.82
C PRO A 105 6.02 0.25 -22.10
N THR A 106 6.99 1.15 -21.94
CA THR A 106 8.41 0.94 -22.28
C THR A 106 9.32 1.30 -21.08
N PRO A 107 10.64 0.97 -21.13
CA PRO A 107 11.55 1.29 -20.05
C PRO A 107 11.76 2.80 -19.88
N ALA A 108 12.29 3.20 -18.73
CA ALA A 108 12.68 4.58 -18.42
C ALA A 108 11.55 5.62 -18.35
N SER A 109 10.27 5.25 -18.41
CA SER A 109 9.12 6.16 -18.19
C SER A 109 9.03 6.72 -16.76
N GLY A 110 9.79 6.17 -15.81
CA GLY A 110 9.83 6.63 -14.42
C GLY A 110 8.79 5.99 -13.49
N LYS A 111 8.29 4.80 -13.84
CA LYS A 111 7.38 3.99 -13.01
C LYS A 111 7.84 3.82 -11.55
N SER A 112 9.11 3.48 -11.31
CA SER A 112 9.66 3.29 -9.95
C SER A 112 9.69 4.60 -9.16
N PHE A 113 10.00 5.72 -9.82
CA PHE A 113 9.94 7.05 -9.23
C PHE A 113 8.50 7.42 -8.80
N VAL A 114 7.52 7.16 -9.67
CA VAL A 114 6.10 7.38 -9.35
C VAL A 114 5.67 6.46 -8.21
N ALA A 115 6.07 5.19 -8.22
CA ALA A 115 5.74 4.21 -7.20
C ALA A 115 6.24 4.60 -5.81
N ILE A 116 7.50 5.03 -5.71
CA ILE A 116 8.10 5.46 -4.44
C ILE A 116 7.39 6.69 -3.90
N ASN A 117 7.27 7.76 -4.71
CA ASN A 117 6.66 9.00 -4.25
C ASN A 117 5.17 8.83 -3.90
N LEU A 118 4.43 8.01 -4.66
CA LEU A 118 3.05 7.68 -4.34
C LEU A 118 2.94 6.88 -3.04
N ALA A 119 3.83 5.90 -2.81
CA ALA A 119 3.85 5.13 -1.56
C ALA A 119 4.12 6.02 -0.35
N ILE A 120 5.10 6.94 -0.44
CA ILE A 120 5.39 7.92 0.61
C ILE A 120 4.19 8.84 0.84
N SER A 121 3.57 9.36 -0.23
CA SER A 121 2.40 10.23 -0.10
C SER A 121 1.22 9.50 0.57
N ILE A 122 0.96 8.22 0.22
CA ILE A 122 -0.07 7.40 0.89
C ILE A 122 0.27 7.18 2.36
N ALA A 123 1.52 6.87 2.70
CA ALA A 123 1.94 6.68 4.09
C ALA A 123 1.77 7.97 4.93
N ASN A 124 1.87 9.15 4.30
CA ASN A 124 1.59 10.43 4.94
C ASN A 124 0.11 10.63 5.31
N GLN A 125 -0.81 9.82 4.77
CA GLN A 125 -2.22 9.85 5.15
C GLN A 125 -2.44 9.13 6.49
N PRO A 126 -3.02 9.76 7.53
CA PRO A 126 -3.12 9.17 8.87
C PRO A 126 -3.86 7.83 8.94
N GLN A 127 -4.86 7.64 8.08
CA GLN A 127 -5.75 6.48 8.09
C GLN A 127 -5.31 5.35 7.16
N LYS A 128 -4.13 5.46 6.53
CA LYS A 128 -3.64 4.47 5.57
C LYS A 128 -2.20 4.09 5.88
N THR A 129 -1.85 2.85 5.56
CA THR A 129 -0.46 2.39 5.52
C THR A 129 -0.09 2.03 4.10
N ALA A 130 1.16 2.23 3.71
CA ALA A 130 1.66 1.88 2.39
C ALA A 130 2.70 0.77 2.51
N MET A 131 2.61 -0.21 1.62
CA MET A 131 3.67 -1.18 1.39
C MET A 131 4.13 -1.08 -0.07
N LEU A 132 5.40 -0.76 -0.29
CA LEU A 132 5.99 -0.77 -1.63
C LEU A 132 6.78 -2.06 -1.84
N VAL A 133 6.50 -2.75 -2.93
CA VAL A 133 7.15 -4.01 -3.29
C VAL A 133 7.83 -3.87 -4.65
N ASP A 134 9.15 -4.13 -4.70
CA ASP A 134 9.91 -4.08 -5.95
C ASP A 134 9.81 -5.44 -6.68
N PHE A 135 8.81 -5.56 -7.55
CA PHE A 135 8.57 -6.74 -8.39
C PHE A 135 9.07 -6.56 -9.82
N ASP A 136 9.85 -5.52 -10.11
CA ASP A 136 10.70 -5.47 -11.30
C ASP A 136 11.94 -6.34 -11.05
N LEU A 137 11.71 -7.66 -11.02
CA LEU A 137 12.74 -8.65 -10.73
C LEU A 137 13.85 -8.68 -11.79
N ARG A 138 13.61 -8.12 -12.97
CA ARG A 138 14.60 -8.01 -14.06
C ARG A 138 15.56 -6.84 -13.83
N LYS A 139 15.03 -5.67 -13.47
CA LYS A 139 15.79 -4.44 -13.31
C LYS A 139 15.31 -3.71 -12.05
N PRO A 140 15.54 -4.26 -10.85
CA PRO A 140 15.04 -3.66 -9.62
C PRO A 140 15.69 -2.29 -9.40
N ARG A 141 14.88 -1.32 -8.98
CA ARG A 141 15.30 0.09 -8.86
C ARG A 141 14.96 0.70 -7.52
N VAL A 142 13.99 0.18 -6.76
CA VAL A 142 13.48 0.83 -5.55
C VAL A 142 14.59 1.06 -4.53
N ALA A 143 15.38 0.02 -4.25
CA ALA A 143 16.50 0.11 -3.33
C ALA A 143 17.51 1.21 -3.74
N LYS A 144 17.85 1.27 -5.04
CA LYS A 144 18.77 2.27 -5.57
C LYS A 144 18.22 3.70 -5.46
N TYR A 145 16.95 3.91 -5.78
CA TYR A 145 16.33 5.24 -5.71
C TYR A 145 16.30 5.78 -4.27
N LEU A 146 16.07 4.90 -3.31
CA LEU A 146 16.01 5.25 -1.89
C LEU A 146 17.38 5.22 -1.20
N GLY A 147 18.40 4.61 -1.81
CA GLY A 147 19.72 4.46 -1.19
C GLY A 147 19.71 3.40 -0.08
N LEU A 148 18.84 2.39 -0.21
CA LEU A 148 18.75 1.30 0.76
C LEU A 148 19.94 0.37 0.61
N ASP A 149 20.60 0.11 1.74
CA ASP A 149 21.59 -0.96 1.88
C ASP A 149 21.05 -2.01 2.87
N CYS A 150 20.62 -3.14 2.32
CA CYS A 150 19.90 -4.17 3.06
C CYS A 150 20.68 -5.48 2.99
N GLU A 151 20.98 -6.06 4.16
CA GLU A 151 21.64 -7.37 4.27
C GLU A 151 20.74 -8.50 3.76
N LYS A 152 19.44 -8.42 4.04
CA LYS A 152 18.41 -9.35 3.57
C LYS A 152 17.35 -8.59 2.78
N SER A 153 16.84 -9.20 1.72
CA SER A 153 15.90 -8.59 0.77
C SER A 153 14.94 -9.61 0.17
N LEU A 154 14.05 -9.19 -0.73
CA LEU A 154 13.16 -10.12 -1.45
C LEU A 154 13.95 -11.26 -2.11
N ASN A 155 15.19 -11.02 -2.57
CA ASN A 155 16.04 -12.06 -3.11
C ASN A 155 16.24 -13.23 -2.12
N ASP A 156 16.57 -12.94 -0.86
CA ASP A 156 16.81 -13.95 0.17
C ASP A 156 15.53 -14.66 0.58
N TYR A 157 14.41 -13.95 0.62
CA TYR A 157 13.10 -14.56 0.82
C TYR A 157 12.77 -15.52 -0.31
N LEU A 158 12.92 -15.13 -1.59
CA LEU A 158 12.61 -15.98 -2.74
C LEU A 158 13.49 -17.25 -2.77
N GLU A 159 14.73 -17.14 -2.33
CA GLU A 159 15.68 -18.26 -2.23
C GLU A 159 15.49 -19.12 -0.97
N GLY A 160 14.54 -18.78 -0.09
CA GLY A 160 14.26 -19.52 1.16
C GLY A 160 15.34 -19.34 2.23
N ARG A 161 16.19 -18.31 2.12
CA ARG A 161 17.26 -17.97 3.06
C ARG A 161 16.85 -16.96 4.13
N ALA A 162 15.64 -16.41 4.03
CA ALA A 162 15.08 -15.46 4.98
C ALA A 162 13.56 -15.61 5.09
N GLU A 163 13.03 -15.30 6.26
CA GLU A 163 11.60 -15.14 6.52
C GLU A 163 11.10 -13.75 6.11
N LEU A 164 9.79 -13.60 5.89
CA LEU A 164 9.23 -12.33 5.39
C LEU A 164 9.58 -11.15 6.29
N HIS A 165 9.45 -11.29 7.61
CA HIS A 165 9.70 -10.18 8.54
C HIS A 165 11.16 -9.69 8.52
N GLU A 166 12.11 -10.52 8.11
CA GLU A 166 13.54 -10.18 8.04
C GLU A 166 13.90 -9.36 6.81
N VAL A 167 13.04 -9.36 5.79
CA VAL A 167 13.28 -8.67 4.50
C VAL A 167 12.42 -7.41 4.34
N LEU A 168 11.58 -7.10 5.33
CA LEU A 168 10.79 -5.87 5.37
C LEU A 168 11.61 -4.72 5.97
N VAL A 169 11.54 -3.57 5.31
CA VAL A 169 12.31 -2.37 5.68
C VAL A 169 11.35 -1.20 5.90
N ASN A 170 11.48 -0.52 7.04
CA ASN A 170 10.91 0.81 7.24
C ASN A 170 12.00 1.84 6.92
N PRO A 171 11.78 2.76 5.96
CA PRO A 171 12.81 3.72 5.56
C PRO A 171 12.81 4.99 6.45
N GLY A 172 12.59 4.84 7.76
CA GLY A 172 12.47 5.97 8.69
C GLY A 172 11.18 6.78 8.55
N LEU A 173 10.19 6.26 7.80
CA LEU A 173 8.92 6.94 7.56
C LEU A 173 7.76 6.21 8.25
N PRO A 174 6.94 6.91 9.06
CA PRO A 174 5.75 6.31 9.67
C PRO A 174 4.81 5.73 8.61
N ARG A 175 4.24 4.55 8.87
CA ARG A 175 3.23 3.86 8.05
C ARG A 175 3.72 3.43 6.66
N LEU A 176 5.02 3.49 6.39
CA LEU A 176 5.63 2.99 5.17
C LEU A 176 6.46 1.74 5.45
N VAL A 177 6.23 0.69 4.66
CA VAL A 177 7.07 -0.51 4.63
C VAL A 177 7.49 -0.77 3.19
N ILE A 178 8.72 -1.23 3.00
CA ILE A 178 9.29 -1.55 1.71
C ILE A 178 9.76 -3.00 1.73
N LEU A 179 9.47 -3.72 0.66
CA LEU A 179 10.04 -5.02 0.35
C LEU A 179 10.96 -4.84 -0.87
N PRO A 180 12.25 -4.52 -0.66
CA PRO A 180 13.16 -4.21 -1.74
C PRO A 180 13.70 -5.48 -2.40
N THR A 181 14.01 -5.36 -3.69
CA THR A 181 14.82 -6.33 -4.44
C THR A 181 16.18 -5.70 -4.70
N MET A 182 17.25 -6.37 -4.30
CA MET A 182 18.61 -5.79 -4.35
C MET A 182 19.33 -6.10 -5.67
N LYS A 183 19.06 -7.28 -6.24
CA LYS A 183 19.69 -7.75 -7.48
C LYS A 183 18.68 -8.42 -8.41
N PRO A 184 18.93 -8.44 -9.73
CA PRO A 184 18.08 -9.18 -10.67
C PRO A 184 17.90 -10.65 -10.24
N VAL A 185 16.69 -11.17 -10.44
CA VAL A 185 16.33 -12.57 -10.16
C VAL A 185 16.35 -13.34 -11.48
N SER A 186 16.86 -14.57 -11.43
CA SER A 186 16.82 -15.49 -12.58
C SER A 186 15.40 -16.04 -12.78
N HIS A 187 14.96 -16.21 -14.03
CA HIS A 187 13.64 -16.77 -14.36
C HIS A 187 12.47 -16.01 -13.66
N PRO A 188 12.36 -14.68 -13.86
CA PRO A 188 11.45 -13.84 -13.09
C PRO A 188 9.98 -14.19 -13.31
N ALA A 189 9.58 -14.58 -14.52
CA ALA A 189 8.21 -14.98 -14.83
C ALA A 189 7.79 -16.25 -14.08
N GLU A 190 8.69 -17.24 -14.02
CA GLU A 190 8.49 -18.49 -13.28
C GLU A 190 8.41 -18.23 -11.78
N VAL A 191 9.32 -17.39 -11.26
CA VAL A 191 9.32 -16.98 -9.85
C VAL A 191 8.02 -16.27 -9.48
N LEU A 192 7.59 -15.29 -10.29
CA LEU A 192 6.34 -14.56 -10.06
C LEU A 192 5.12 -15.49 -10.12
N SER A 193 5.18 -16.57 -10.89
CA SER A 193 4.11 -17.57 -10.99
C SER A 193 4.12 -18.61 -9.85
N SER A 194 5.18 -18.66 -9.06
CA SER A 194 5.38 -19.67 -8.01
C SER A 194 4.33 -19.58 -6.88
N ALA A 195 4.08 -20.72 -6.23
CA ALA A 195 3.24 -20.79 -5.04
C ALA A 195 3.76 -19.90 -3.90
N ARG A 196 5.09 -19.73 -3.78
CA ARG A 196 5.73 -18.88 -2.77
C ARG A 196 5.36 -17.41 -2.96
N VAL A 197 5.43 -16.89 -4.19
CA VAL A 197 5.02 -15.50 -4.47
C VAL A 197 3.51 -15.31 -4.31
N ASN A 198 2.70 -16.31 -4.67
CA ASN A 198 1.25 -16.24 -4.42
C ASN A 198 0.95 -16.15 -2.91
N ALA A 199 1.60 -16.97 -2.09
CA ALA A 199 1.48 -16.91 -0.64
C ALA A 199 1.94 -15.56 -0.08
N LEU A 200 3.07 -15.03 -0.58
CA LEU A 200 3.57 -13.70 -0.21
C LEU A 200 2.54 -12.60 -0.50
N ILE A 201 1.99 -12.55 -1.72
CA ILE A 201 0.98 -11.55 -2.12
C ILE A 201 -0.25 -11.62 -1.21
N GLN A 202 -0.74 -12.84 -0.91
CA GLN A 202 -1.87 -13.04 -0.01
C GLN A 202 -1.55 -12.58 1.41
N GLU A 203 -0.39 -12.95 1.95
CA GLU A 203 0.04 -12.55 3.30
C GLU A 203 0.13 -11.02 3.42
N ILE A 204 0.76 -10.32 2.47
CA ILE A 204 1.00 -8.89 2.60
C ILE A 204 -0.25 -8.02 2.38
N SER A 205 -1.20 -8.51 1.58
CA SER A 205 -2.44 -7.78 1.24
C SER A 205 -3.55 -7.96 2.28
N THR A 206 -3.56 -9.08 3.01
CA THR A 206 -4.64 -9.40 3.97
C THR A 206 -4.33 -9.01 5.41
N ARG A 207 -3.05 -8.78 5.74
CA ARG A 207 -2.60 -8.58 7.13
C ARG A 207 -3.13 -7.30 7.80
N TYR A 208 -3.50 -6.27 7.02
CA TYR A 208 -3.97 -5.00 7.56
C TYR A 208 -5.05 -4.37 6.69
N GLU A 209 -6.21 -4.07 7.26
CA GLU A 209 -7.34 -3.48 6.53
C GLU A 209 -7.02 -2.12 5.89
N SER A 210 -6.23 -1.29 6.57
CA SER A 210 -5.84 0.05 6.12
C SER A 210 -4.65 0.07 5.16
N ARG A 211 -4.10 -1.08 4.78
CA ARG A 211 -2.91 -1.17 3.94
C ARG A 211 -3.24 -1.08 2.46
N ILE A 212 -2.49 -0.24 1.77
CA ILE A 212 -2.39 -0.20 0.32
C ILE A 212 -1.04 -0.81 -0.07
N VAL A 213 -1.07 -1.82 -0.92
CA VAL A 213 0.14 -2.47 -1.45
C VAL A 213 0.39 -2.00 -2.87
N ILE A 214 1.56 -1.41 -3.10
CA ILE A 214 2.01 -0.93 -4.40
C ILE A 214 3.09 -1.88 -4.91
N TYR A 215 2.89 -2.42 -6.11
CA TYR A 215 3.89 -3.23 -6.81
C TYR A 215 4.52 -2.40 -7.94
N ASP A 216 5.81 -2.12 -7.85
CA ASP A 216 6.59 -1.64 -9.00
C ASP A 216 6.88 -2.84 -9.90
N LEU A 217 6.38 -2.80 -11.14
CA LEU A 217 6.47 -3.90 -12.11
C LEU A 217 7.35 -3.49 -13.30
N PRO A 218 7.89 -4.43 -14.09
CA PRO A 218 8.61 -4.08 -15.32
C PRO A 218 7.67 -3.49 -16.38
N PRO A 219 8.20 -2.88 -17.46
CA PRO A 219 7.40 -2.42 -18.57
C PRO A 219 6.63 -3.56 -19.25
N ILE A 220 5.34 -3.32 -19.55
CA ILE A 220 4.40 -4.37 -19.98
C ILE A 220 4.66 -4.88 -21.40
N LEU A 221 5.26 -4.08 -22.28
CA LEU A 221 5.60 -4.49 -23.65
C LEU A 221 6.94 -5.24 -23.74
N ASN A 222 7.72 -5.28 -22.66
CA ASN A 222 9.06 -5.86 -22.65
C ASN A 222 9.17 -7.15 -21.82
N ALA A 223 8.19 -7.44 -20.98
CA ALA A 223 8.21 -8.57 -20.08
C ALA A 223 6.79 -9.08 -19.78
N ASP A 224 6.65 -10.40 -19.78
CA ASP A 224 5.44 -11.13 -19.40
C ASP A 224 5.17 -11.09 -17.88
N ASP A 225 6.19 -10.82 -17.07
CA ASP A 225 6.13 -10.58 -15.62
C ASP A 225 4.94 -9.67 -15.22
N ALA A 226 4.75 -8.56 -15.92
CA ALA A 226 3.70 -7.59 -15.64
C ALA A 226 2.30 -8.19 -15.90
N LEU A 227 2.15 -8.98 -16.97
CA LEU A 227 0.90 -9.67 -17.31
C LEU A 227 0.51 -10.71 -16.26
N ILE A 228 1.50 -11.43 -15.72
CA ILE A 228 1.28 -12.39 -14.63
C ILE A 228 0.78 -11.67 -13.38
N MET A 229 1.41 -10.54 -13.02
CA MET A 229 1.04 -9.75 -11.85
C MET A 229 -0.32 -9.05 -11.99
N LEU A 230 -0.69 -8.59 -13.19
CA LEU A 230 -2.01 -7.99 -13.45
C LEU A 230 -3.18 -8.92 -13.12
N LYS A 231 -2.97 -10.24 -13.15
CA LYS A 231 -4.00 -11.23 -12.73
C LYS A 231 -4.16 -11.30 -11.20
N LYS A 232 -3.18 -10.82 -10.44
CA LYS A 232 -3.06 -10.96 -8.98
C LYS A 232 -3.28 -9.68 -8.20
N VAL A 233 -3.39 -8.55 -8.89
CA VAL A 233 -3.67 -7.23 -8.29
C VAL A 233 -5.08 -6.76 -8.65
N ASP A 234 -5.59 -5.82 -7.88
CA ASP A 234 -6.92 -5.25 -8.08
C ASP A 234 -6.94 -4.26 -9.23
N CYS A 235 -5.93 -3.39 -9.30
CA CYS A 235 -5.86 -2.33 -10.29
C CYS A 235 -4.44 -1.98 -10.73
N ALA A 236 -4.33 -1.21 -11.81
CA ALA A 236 -3.08 -0.79 -12.43
C ALA A 236 -3.08 0.69 -12.79
N LEU A 237 -1.94 1.34 -12.57
CA LEU A 237 -1.64 2.70 -12.98
C LEU A 237 -0.56 2.67 -14.06
N LEU A 238 -0.88 3.15 -15.25
CA LEU A 238 0.05 3.20 -16.38
C LEU A 238 0.86 4.50 -16.35
N VAL A 239 2.19 4.39 -16.26
CA VAL A 239 3.09 5.55 -16.26
C VAL A 239 3.67 5.73 -17.66
N VAL A 240 3.38 6.87 -18.27
CA VAL A 240 3.84 7.25 -19.62
C VAL A 240 4.88 8.35 -19.47
N GLY A 241 6.08 8.14 -20.03
CA GLY A 241 7.12 9.16 -20.06
C GLY A 241 6.91 10.11 -21.23
N ASN A 242 6.76 11.41 -20.95
CA ASN A 242 6.63 12.45 -21.96
C ASN A 242 7.80 12.41 -22.94
N GLY A 243 7.50 12.41 -24.23
CA GLY A 243 8.48 12.32 -25.32
C GLY A 243 9.26 10.99 -25.40
N MET A 244 8.90 9.98 -24.60
CA MET A 244 9.63 8.70 -24.54
C MET A 244 8.82 7.49 -25.03
N VAL A 245 7.50 7.62 -25.14
CA VAL A 245 6.60 6.53 -25.53
C VAL A 245 5.78 7.00 -26.72
N LYS A 246 5.70 6.18 -27.77
CA LYS A 246 4.86 6.43 -28.94
C LYS A 246 3.39 6.15 -28.61
N GLU A 247 2.49 6.85 -29.28
CA GLU A 247 1.04 6.63 -29.15
C GLU A 247 0.66 5.16 -29.35
N THR A 248 1.20 4.51 -30.39
CA THR A 248 0.95 3.08 -30.67
C THR A 248 1.40 2.16 -29.53
N GLU A 249 2.50 2.49 -28.84
CA GLU A 249 2.99 1.72 -27.69
C GLU A 249 2.08 1.93 -26.47
N ILE A 250 1.50 3.12 -26.31
CA ILE A 250 0.51 3.39 -25.25
C ILE A 250 -0.76 2.56 -25.52
N GLU A 251 -1.26 2.55 -26.75
CA GLU A 251 -2.43 1.77 -27.15
C GLU A 251 -2.20 0.27 -26.95
N GLU A 252 -1.05 -0.24 -27.38
CA GLU A 252 -0.67 -1.65 -27.19
C GLU A 252 -0.58 -2.01 -25.70
N ALA A 253 0.05 -1.16 -24.88
CA ALA A 253 0.13 -1.36 -23.44
C ALA A 253 -1.25 -1.37 -22.78
N MET A 254 -2.14 -0.45 -23.16
CA MET A 254 -3.52 -0.43 -22.66
C MET A 254 -4.31 -1.67 -23.10
N HIS A 255 -4.03 -2.24 -24.28
CA HIS A 255 -4.68 -3.46 -24.72
C HIS A 255 -4.38 -4.66 -23.81
N HIS A 256 -3.18 -4.70 -23.21
CA HIS A 256 -2.78 -5.74 -22.27
C HIS A 256 -3.36 -5.57 -20.86
N ILE A 257 -3.81 -4.38 -20.49
CA ILE A 257 -4.36 -4.09 -19.16
C ILE A 257 -5.89 -4.30 -19.22
N PRO A 258 -6.47 -5.17 -18.38
CA PRO A 258 -7.92 -5.30 -18.30
C PRO A 258 -8.58 -3.96 -18.00
N LYS A 259 -9.60 -3.59 -18.78
CA LYS A 259 -10.24 -2.25 -18.70
C LYS A 259 -10.81 -1.96 -17.31
N ASP A 260 -11.34 -2.98 -16.65
CA ASP A 260 -11.87 -2.94 -15.28
C ASP A 260 -10.78 -2.73 -14.22
N LYS A 261 -9.52 -3.04 -14.53
CA LYS A 261 -8.37 -2.84 -13.64
C LYS A 261 -7.62 -1.54 -13.90
N LEU A 262 -7.84 -0.86 -15.04
CA LEU A 262 -7.14 0.38 -15.34
C LEU A 262 -7.63 1.52 -14.41
N LEU A 263 -6.81 1.85 -13.41
CA LEU A 263 -7.07 2.97 -12.51
C LEU A 263 -6.93 4.29 -13.26
N GLY A 264 -5.89 4.42 -14.09
CA GLY A 264 -5.66 5.60 -14.91
C GLY A 264 -4.25 5.63 -15.52
N VAL A 265 -3.89 6.79 -16.04
CA VAL A 265 -2.60 7.06 -16.68
C VAL A 265 -1.93 8.26 -15.99
N VAL A 266 -0.63 8.15 -15.72
CA VAL A 266 0.22 9.26 -15.25
C VAL A 266 1.18 9.65 -16.37
N LEU A 267 1.10 10.91 -16.80
CA LEU A 267 2.13 11.51 -17.65
C LEU A 267 3.28 12.00 -16.76
N ASN A 268 4.44 11.36 -16.89
CA ASN A 268 5.66 11.70 -16.16
C ASN A 268 6.66 12.40 -17.07
N LYS A 269 7.60 13.19 -16.50
CA LYS A 269 8.58 14.00 -17.24
C LYS A 269 7.95 15.07 -18.16
N ALA A 270 6.72 15.46 -17.87
CA ALA A 270 6.11 16.60 -18.53
C ALA A 270 6.90 17.86 -18.18
N GLU A 271 7.08 18.73 -19.17
CA GLU A 271 7.50 20.11 -18.92
C GLU A 271 6.28 20.83 -18.35
N VAL A 272 6.42 21.39 -17.15
CA VAL A 272 5.36 22.18 -16.52
C VAL A 272 5.85 23.62 -16.50
N SER A 273 5.10 24.54 -17.11
CA SER A 273 5.35 25.97 -16.95
C SER A 273 5.01 26.38 -15.51
N VAL A 274 5.80 27.28 -14.93
CA VAL A 274 5.61 27.74 -13.53
C VAL A 274 4.26 28.44 -13.32
N GLU A 275 3.64 28.92 -14.40
CA GLU A 275 2.35 29.61 -14.42
C GLU A 275 1.15 28.70 -14.08
N ASP A 276 1.24 27.38 -14.33
CA ASP A 276 0.16 26.43 -14.05
C ASP A 276 0.08 26.00 -12.57
N TYR A 277 0.97 26.52 -11.70
CA TYR A 277 1.06 26.13 -10.29
C TYR A 277 0.17 26.94 -9.33
N TYR A 278 -0.44 28.05 -9.77
CA TYR A 278 -1.10 29.03 -8.89
C TYR A 278 -2.49 29.54 -9.33
N TYR A 279 -3.18 28.86 -10.25
CA TYR A 279 -4.56 29.21 -10.60
C TYR A 279 -5.60 28.32 -9.93
#